data_AF-A0A6I5KVI6-F1
#
_entry.id   AF-A0A6I5KVI6-F1
#
_cell.length_a   1.000
_cell.length_b   1.000
_cell.length_c   1.000
_cell.angle_alpha   90.00
_cell.angle_beta   90.00
_cell.angle_gamma   90.00
#
_symmetry.space_group_name_H-M   'P 1'
#
loop_
_entity.id
_entity.type
_entity.pdbx_description
1 polymer ?
#
loop_
_entity_poly.entity_id
_entity_poly.type
_entity_poly.pdbx_seq_one_letter_code
_entity_poly.pdbx_strand_id
1 'polypeptide(L)'
;MEKPKFNVGELVVLKTHPLLKSYRIKGDGKLVPPILLVREVFIESKKKIICDDETGNVIAELIKYTCTYFNDAKSEFLEVVLYESMLDSFRNLKIEKITPDGIVQKDEKTIIEEIDGYKTPEYKYGEIFRLKTKKIEIYKKRSSKTFKVIKNEEGEEVLNPKESVQYVVNYTSPDFIVCGFKKNDEKNSHYPDGSLKKIVAENLFKIKWFNPFQQKFSEQYVPDSFLTDKMKLD
;
A
#
# COMPACT_ATOMS: atom_id res chain seq x y z
N MET A 1 -20.76 -11.29 -16.42
CA MET A 1 -20.18 -11.43 -15.06
C MET A 1 -19.43 -10.14 -14.77
N GLU A 2 -19.44 -9.70 -13.52
CA GLU A 2 -18.71 -8.48 -13.14
C GLU A 2 -17.21 -8.75 -13.26
N LYS A 3 -16.48 -7.85 -13.93
CA LYS A 3 -15.03 -7.98 -14.11
C LYS A 3 -14.34 -7.30 -12.94
N PRO A 4 -13.35 -7.93 -12.29
CA PRO A 4 -12.63 -7.30 -11.20
C PRO A 4 -11.92 -6.05 -11.69
N LYS A 5 -12.02 -4.98 -10.91
CA LYS A 5 -11.38 -3.69 -11.18
C LYS A 5 -9.85 -3.74 -11.05
N PHE A 6 -9.33 -4.55 -10.13
CA PHE A 6 -7.90 -4.64 -9.83
C PHE A 6 -7.36 -6.05 -10.06
N ASN A 7 -6.10 -6.15 -10.48
CA ASN A 7 -5.44 -7.43 -10.72
C ASN A 7 -4.46 -7.82 -9.60
N VAL A 8 -4.10 -9.10 -9.51
CA VAL A 8 -3.06 -9.57 -8.59
C VAL A 8 -1.73 -8.84 -8.87
N GLY A 9 -1.11 -8.33 -7.83
CA GLY A 9 0.12 -7.52 -7.88
C GLY A 9 -0.10 -6.03 -8.05
N GLU A 10 -1.34 -5.57 -8.27
CA GLU A 10 -1.66 -4.15 -8.35
C GLU A 10 -1.66 -3.47 -6.98
N LEU A 11 -1.24 -2.21 -6.94
CA LEU A 11 -1.30 -1.39 -5.73
C LEU A 11 -2.68 -0.74 -5.59
N VAL A 12 -3.25 -0.82 -4.40
CA VAL A 12 -4.54 -0.21 -4.07
C VAL A 12 -4.46 0.50 -2.72
N VAL A 13 -5.42 1.37 -2.46
CA VAL A 13 -5.57 2.07 -1.18
C VAL A 13 -7.02 2.03 -0.72
N LEU A 14 -7.24 2.21 0.58
CA LEU A 14 -8.60 2.46 1.07
C LEU A 14 -9.10 3.80 0.55
N LYS A 15 -10.39 3.90 0.17
CA LYS A 15 -11.02 5.18 -0.22
C LYS A 15 -10.97 6.25 0.88
N THR A 16 -10.80 5.83 2.13
CA THR A 16 -10.64 6.71 3.29
C THR A 16 -9.21 7.24 3.43
N HIS A 17 -8.26 6.79 2.61
CA HIS A 17 -6.85 7.19 2.72
C HIS A 17 -6.72 8.71 2.52
N PRO A 18 -6.11 9.44 3.47
CA PRO A 18 -6.10 10.91 3.47
C PRO A 18 -5.40 11.51 2.26
N LEU A 19 -4.42 10.79 1.69
CA LEU A 19 -3.69 11.25 0.51
C LEU A 19 -4.49 11.23 -0.79
N LEU A 20 -5.71 10.65 -0.80
CA LEU A 20 -6.63 10.84 -1.92
C LEU A 20 -7.18 12.28 -1.98
N LYS A 21 -7.19 12.98 -0.84
CA LYS A 21 -7.78 14.32 -0.71
C LYS A 21 -6.72 15.42 -0.54
N SER A 22 -5.60 15.11 0.11
CA SER A 22 -4.56 16.07 0.52
C SER A 22 -3.15 15.57 0.19
N TYR A 23 -2.17 16.46 0.01
CA TYR A 23 -0.75 16.08 -0.16
C TYR A 23 -0.08 15.64 1.14
N ARG A 24 -0.66 16.03 2.28
CA ARG A 24 -0.13 15.76 3.62
C ARG A 24 -1.21 15.20 4.53
N ILE A 25 -0.79 14.31 5.41
CA ILE A 25 -1.58 13.75 6.49
C ILE A 25 -1.80 14.82 7.56
N LYS A 26 -3.04 14.95 8.01
CA LYS A 26 -3.43 15.74 9.19
C LYS A 26 -3.73 14.76 10.33
N GLY A 27 -3.25 15.05 11.54
CA GLY A 27 -3.42 14.15 12.70
C GLY A 27 -2.32 13.08 12.80
N ASP A 28 -2.58 12.02 13.56
CA ASP A 28 -1.59 10.97 13.81
C ASP A 28 -1.32 10.11 12.56
N GLY A 29 -0.05 10.02 12.16
CA GLY A 29 0.38 9.19 11.04
C GLY A 29 0.20 7.69 11.28
N LYS A 30 0.09 7.25 12.54
CA LYS A 30 -0.18 5.84 12.89
C LYS A 30 -1.57 5.37 12.51
N LEU A 31 -2.51 6.29 12.32
CA LEU A 31 -3.90 6.00 11.96
C LEU A 31 -4.12 6.05 10.44
N VAL A 32 -3.07 6.31 9.67
CA VAL A 32 -3.15 6.36 8.21
C VAL A 32 -3.08 4.95 7.66
N PRO A 33 -4.00 4.54 6.79
CA PRO A 33 -3.95 3.20 6.22
C PRO A 33 -2.66 2.95 5.40
N PRO A 34 -2.18 1.70 5.35
CA PRO A 34 -1.10 1.31 4.44
C PRO A 34 -1.56 1.38 2.97
N ILE A 35 -0.59 1.42 2.07
CA ILE A 35 -0.80 1.07 0.67
C ILE A 35 -0.75 -0.45 0.56
N LEU A 36 -1.70 -1.00 -0.16
CA LEU A 36 -1.98 -2.42 -0.21
C LEU A 36 -1.54 -3.01 -1.55
N LEU A 37 -1.13 -4.26 -1.54
CA LEU A 37 -0.87 -5.07 -2.74
C LEU A 37 -1.95 -6.14 -2.86
N VAL A 38 -2.61 -6.22 -4.02
CA VAL A 38 -3.63 -7.25 -4.25
C VAL A 38 -2.96 -8.61 -4.37
N ARG A 39 -3.18 -9.49 -3.40
CA ARG A 39 -2.64 -10.86 -3.37
C ARG A 39 -3.55 -11.84 -4.13
N GLU A 40 -4.85 -11.72 -3.89
CA GLU A 40 -5.85 -12.62 -4.45
C GLU A 40 -7.12 -11.85 -4.80
N VAL A 41 -7.80 -12.28 -5.85
CA VAL A 41 -9.11 -11.77 -6.25
C VAL A 41 -10.13 -12.89 -6.14
N PHE A 42 -11.23 -12.64 -5.46
CA PHE A 42 -12.36 -13.57 -5.38
C PHE A 42 -13.58 -12.94 -6.05
N ILE A 43 -14.22 -13.72 -6.89
CA ILE A 43 -15.44 -13.33 -7.61
C ILE A 43 -16.51 -14.31 -7.16
N GLU A 44 -17.46 -13.82 -6.38
CA GLU A 44 -18.55 -14.60 -5.83
C GLU A 44 -19.67 -14.78 -6.86
N SER A 45 -20.43 -15.86 -6.72
CA SER A 45 -21.57 -16.13 -7.59
C SER A 45 -22.69 -15.12 -7.36
N LYS A 46 -23.51 -14.88 -8.38
CA LYS A 46 -24.71 -14.03 -8.28
C LYS A 46 -25.74 -14.49 -7.24
N LYS A 47 -25.61 -15.71 -6.71
CA LYS A 47 -26.48 -16.25 -5.66
C LYS A 47 -26.09 -15.77 -4.26
N LYS A 48 -24.97 -15.07 -4.12
CA LYS A 48 -24.53 -14.53 -2.83
C LYS A 48 -25.51 -13.46 -2.35
N ILE A 49 -25.89 -13.56 -1.08
CA ILE A 49 -26.69 -12.54 -0.39
C ILE A 49 -25.81 -11.30 -0.21
N ILE A 50 -26.22 -10.19 -0.82
CA ILE A 50 -25.50 -8.91 -0.79
C ILE A 50 -26.21 -7.84 0.03
N CYS A 51 -27.50 -8.02 0.28
CA CYS A 51 -28.33 -7.12 1.07
C CYS A 51 -28.88 -7.85 2.28
N ASP A 52 -29.05 -7.12 3.37
CA ASP A 52 -29.81 -7.55 4.54
C ASP A 52 -31.31 -7.52 4.23
N ASP A 53 -32.03 -8.61 4.49
CA ASP A 53 -33.43 -8.77 4.08
C ASP A 53 -34.39 -7.85 4.86
N GLU A 54 -34.04 -7.49 6.11
CA GLU A 54 -34.89 -6.65 6.96
C GLU A 54 -34.73 -5.16 6.65
N THR A 55 -33.49 -4.71 6.47
CA THR A 55 -33.17 -3.29 6.29
C THR A 55 -32.98 -2.87 4.84
N GLY A 56 -32.75 -3.83 3.94
CA GLY A 56 -32.39 -3.57 2.55
C GLY A 56 -30.98 -3.01 2.36
N ASN A 57 -30.19 -2.88 3.44
CA ASN A 57 -28.84 -2.33 3.38
C ASN A 57 -27.87 -3.30 2.72
N VAL A 58 -26.93 -2.77 1.94
CA VAL A 58 -25.85 -3.57 1.33
C VAL A 58 -24.84 -3.96 2.41
N ILE A 59 -24.66 -5.26 2.60
CA ILE A 59 -23.75 -5.86 3.60
C ILE A 59 -22.57 -6.60 2.98
N ALA A 60 -22.62 -6.87 1.67
CA ALA A 60 -21.56 -7.57 0.95
C ALA A 60 -21.53 -7.21 -0.53
N GLU A 61 -20.39 -7.48 -1.17
CA GLU A 61 -20.22 -7.37 -2.61
C GLU A 61 -19.83 -8.72 -3.22
N LEU A 62 -19.97 -8.80 -4.54
CA LEU A 62 -19.58 -9.99 -5.30
C LEU A 62 -18.06 -10.10 -5.44
N ILE A 63 -17.34 -8.98 -5.51
CA ILE A 63 -15.89 -8.99 -5.68
C ILE A 63 -15.22 -8.59 -4.36
N LYS A 64 -14.30 -9.43 -3.90
CA LYS A 64 -13.46 -9.18 -2.72
C LYS A 64 -12.00 -9.48 -3.04
N TYR A 65 -11.11 -8.79 -2.34
CA TYR A 65 -9.67 -8.84 -2.53
C TYR A 65 -9.00 -9.24 -1.23
N THR A 66 -8.10 -10.22 -1.27
CA THR A 66 -7.09 -10.36 -0.22
C THR A 66 -5.95 -9.43 -0.56
N CYS A 67 -5.71 -8.46 0.31
CA CYS A 67 -4.67 -7.46 0.16
C CYS A 67 -3.58 -7.68 1.21
N THR A 68 -2.32 -7.49 0.82
CA THR A 68 -1.16 -7.64 1.69
C THR A 68 -0.44 -6.29 1.84
N TYR A 69 0.11 -6.02 3.03
CA TYR A 69 1.00 -4.90 3.27
C TYR A 69 2.07 -5.26 4.29
N PHE A 70 3.13 -4.47 4.35
CA PHE A 70 4.19 -4.63 5.35
C PHE A 70 3.90 -3.74 6.56
N ASN A 71 4.00 -4.30 7.76
CA ASN A 71 3.87 -3.58 9.02
C ASN A 71 5.26 -3.38 9.64
N ASP A 72 5.79 -2.16 9.56
CA ASP A 72 7.12 -1.83 10.07
C ASP A 72 7.20 -2.03 11.59
N ALA A 73 6.14 -1.68 12.33
CA ALA A 73 6.12 -1.77 13.79
C ALA A 73 6.25 -3.20 14.34
N LYS A 74 5.98 -4.22 13.52
CA LYS A 74 6.17 -5.64 13.86
C LYS A 74 7.15 -6.36 12.94
N SER A 75 7.65 -5.66 11.91
CA SER A 75 8.49 -6.22 10.85
C SER A 75 7.91 -7.50 10.23
N GLU A 76 6.62 -7.47 9.87
CA GLU A 76 5.89 -8.62 9.31
C GLU A 76 4.93 -8.20 8.19
N PHE A 77 4.55 -9.15 7.33
CA PHE A 77 3.47 -8.94 6.37
C PHE A 77 2.13 -9.27 7.02
N LEU A 78 1.14 -8.41 6.78
CA LEU A 78 -0.23 -8.60 7.22
C LEU A 78 -1.16 -8.66 6.01
N GLU A 79 -2.29 -9.34 6.20
CA GLU A 79 -3.31 -9.52 5.18
C GLU A 79 -4.65 -8.99 5.66
N VAL A 80 -5.43 -8.46 4.73
CA VAL A 80 -6.78 -7.95 4.97
C VAL A 80 -7.68 -8.30 3.79
N VAL A 81 -8.91 -8.71 4.07
CA VAL A 81 -9.92 -8.95 3.05
C VAL A 81 -10.81 -7.73 2.93
N LEU A 82 -10.94 -7.17 1.73
CA LEU A 82 -11.67 -5.94 1.46
C LEU A 82 -12.58 -6.10 0.25
N TYR A 83 -13.73 -5.42 0.26
CA TYR A 83 -14.62 -5.35 -0.89
C TYR A 83 -14.13 -4.32 -1.92
N GLU A 84 -14.52 -4.50 -3.18
CA GLU A 84 -14.11 -3.63 -4.28
C GLU A 84 -14.48 -2.16 -4.03
N SER A 85 -15.67 -1.90 -3.49
CA SER A 85 -16.11 -0.54 -3.20
C SER A 85 -15.31 0.15 -2.10
N MET A 86 -14.54 -0.57 -1.29
CA MET A 86 -13.69 0.02 -0.24
C MET A 86 -12.35 0.53 -0.79
N LEU A 87 -11.99 0.10 -2.01
CA LEU A 87 -10.68 0.31 -2.61
C LEU A 87 -10.70 1.42 -3.67
N ASP A 88 -9.57 2.10 -3.80
CA ASP A 88 -9.26 2.98 -4.90
C ASP A 88 -7.85 2.71 -5.46
N SER A 89 -7.58 3.18 -6.68
CA SER A 89 -6.27 3.05 -7.28
C SER A 89 -5.25 3.94 -6.58
N PHE A 90 -4.04 3.41 -6.37
CA PHE A 90 -2.92 4.21 -5.86
C PHE A 90 -2.59 5.42 -6.76
N ARG A 91 -2.97 5.36 -8.04
CA ARG A 91 -2.75 6.43 -9.03
C ARG A 91 -3.49 7.72 -8.68
N ASN A 92 -4.49 7.63 -7.80
CA ASN A 92 -5.25 8.79 -7.33
C ASN A 92 -4.61 9.46 -6.10
N LEU A 93 -3.48 8.95 -5.59
CA LEU A 93 -2.79 9.52 -4.44
C LEU A 93 -2.08 10.82 -4.82
N LYS A 94 -2.20 11.80 -3.93
CA LYS A 94 -1.44 13.06 -3.99
C LYS A 94 -0.11 12.88 -3.28
N ILE A 95 0.98 13.09 -4.02
CA ILE A 95 2.35 12.89 -3.53
C ILE A 95 3.17 14.15 -3.85
N GLU A 96 3.92 14.61 -2.86
CA GLU A 96 4.89 15.71 -3.02
C GLU A 96 6.29 15.23 -2.65
N LYS A 97 7.30 15.76 -3.33
CA LYS A 97 8.71 15.69 -2.93
C LYS A 97 9.14 17.02 -2.31
N ILE A 98 10.04 16.95 -1.35
CA ILE A 98 10.71 18.13 -0.79
C ILE A 98 12.18 17.98 -1.14
N THR A 99 12.71 18.91 -1.92
CA THR A 99 14.12 18.90 -2.31
C THR A 99 15.02 19.17 -1.10
N PRO A 100 16.34 18.89 -1.19
CA PRO A 100 17.29 19.29 -0.15
C PRO A 100 17.23 20.79 0.18
N ASP A 101 16.91 21.63 -0.81
CA ASP A 101 16.74 23.08 -0.68
C ASP A 101 15.39 23.48 -0.04
N GLY A 102 14.56 22.51 0.35
CA GLY A 102 13.25 22.73 0.98
C GLY A 102 12.13 23.08 -0.01
N ILE A 103 12.35 22.94 -1.33
CA ILE A 103 11.35 23.25 -2.35
C ILE A 103 10.34 22.11 -2.43
N VAL A 104 9.05 22.45 -2.29
CA VAL A 104 7.95 21.49 -2.44
C VAL A 104 7.61 21.33 -3.92
N GLN A 105 7.74 20.11 -4.44
CA GLN A 105 7.40 19.75 -5.81
C GLN A 105 6.26 18.73 -5.80
N LYS A 106 5.19 19.01 -6.56
CA LYS A 106 4.13 18.02 -6.80
C LYS A 106 4.68 17.00 -7.78
N ASP A 107 4.90 15.78 -7.31
CA ASP A 107 5.63 14.74 -8.06
C ASP A 107 4.79 13.47 -8.26
N GLU A 108 3.46 13.63 -8.21
CA GLU A 108 2.47 12.56 -8.38
C GLU A 108 2.75 11.77 -9.66
N LYS A 109 2.83 12.49 -10.80
CA LYS A 109 2.98 11.88 -12.12
C LYS A 109 4.28 11.09 -12.21
N THR A 110 5.42 11.67 -11.85
CA THR A 110 6.72 11.02 -11.97
C THR A 110 6.82 9.76 -11.10
N ILE A 111 6.32 9.82 -9.86
CA ILE A 111 6.35 8.65 -8.96
C ILE A 111 5.39 7.56 -9.46
N ILE A 112 4.19 7.94 -9.92
CA ILE A 112 3.23 6.98 -10.47
C ILE A 112 3.78 6.35 -11.75
N GLU A 113 4.36 7.13 -12.66
CA GLU A 113 4.97 6.66 -13.90
C GLU A 113 6.16 5.73 -13.64
N GLU A 114 7.00 6.02 -12.65
CA GLU A 114 8.09 5.12 -12.22
C GLU A 114 7.53 3.77 -11.76
N ILE A 115 6.47 3.79 -10.93
CA ILE A 115 5.85 2.58 -10.38
C ILE A 115 5.13 1.77 -11.46
N ASP A 116 4.41 2.43 -12.36
CA ASP A 116 3.76 1.80 -13.51
C ASP A 116 4.79 1.19 -14.48
N GLY A 117 6.01 1.74 -14.51
CA GLY A 117 7.14 1.19 -15.26
C GLY A 117 7.76 -0.08 -14.64
N TYR A 118 7.42 -0.45 -13.40
CA TYR A 118 7.98 -1.64 -12.76
C TYR A 118 7.43 -2.93 -13.36
N LYS A 119 8.29 -3.62 -14.11
CA LYS A 119 8.03 -4.99 -14.59
C LYS A 119 8.24 -6.00 -13.45
N THR A 120 7.58 -7.14 -13.56
CA THR A 120 7.86 -8.29 -12.69
C THR A 120 9.33 -8.70 -12.87
N PRO A 121 10.12 -8.73 -11.79
CA PRO A 121 11.54 -9.04 -11.89
C PRO A 121 11.77 -10.53 -12.14
N GLU A 122 12.84 -10.87 -12.85
CA GLU A 122 13.29 -12.25 -13.01
C GLU A 122 13.89 -12.78 -11.71
N TYR A 123 13.60 -14.03 -11.36
CA TYR A 123 14.16 -14.64 -10.16
C TYR A 123 15.70 -14.72 -10.23
N LYS A 124 16.36 -14.16 -9.21
CA LYS A 124 17.81 -14.25 -9.01
C LYS A 124 18.11 -14.44 -7.53
N TYR A 125 18.75 -15.56 -7.20
CA TYR A 125 19.09 -15.89 -5.81
C TYR A 125 20.16 -14.92 -5.28
N GLY A 126 19.93 -14.38 -4.09
CA GLY A 126 20.82 -13.44 -3.41
C GLY A 126 20.63 -11.97 -3.78
N GLU A 127 19.82 -11.66 -4.80
CA GLU A 127 19.58 -10.28 -5.25
C GLU A 127 18.66 -9.50 -4.30
N ILE A 128 18.81 -8.17 -4.33
CA ILE A 128 18.06 -7.23 -3.49
C ILE A 128 16.82 -6.75 -4.21
N PHE A 129 15.65 -7.15 -3.73
CA PHE A 129 14.36 -6.73 -4.26
C PHE A 129 13.62 -5.85 -3.26
N ARG A 130 12.76 -4.98 -3.78
CA ARG A 130 11.96 -4.04 -2.98
C ARG A 130 10.48 -4.26 -3.24
N LEU A 131 9.64 -4.10 -2.23
CA LEU A 131 8.19 -4.04 -2.45
C LEU A 131 7.85 -2.79 -3.25
N LYS A 132 6.94 -2.92 -4.23
CA LYS A 132 6.47 -1.80 -5.04
C LYS A 132 5.89 -0.65 -4.20
N THR A 133 5.27 -0.97 -3.05
CA THR A 133 4.70 0.02 -2.12
C THR A 133 5.75 0.93 -1.49
N LYS A 134 7.00 0.45 -1.33
CA LYS A 134 8.06 1.14 -0.59
C LYS A 134 8.27 2.57 -1.08
N LYS A 135 8.28 2.79 -2.40
CA LYS A 135 8.51 4.11 -3.00
C LYS A 135 7.44 5.12 -2.56
N ILE A 136 6.17 4.75 -2.47
CA ILE A 136 5.12 5.69 -2.06
C ILE A 136 5.12 5.85 -0.54
N GLU A 137 5.32 4.76 0.20
CA GLU A 137 5.34 4.76 1.67
C GLU A 137 6.39 5.73 2.22
N ILE A 138 7.62 5.76 1.66
CA ILE A 138 8.66 6.71 2.08
C ILE A 138 8.32 8.17 1.81
N TYR A 139 7.44 8.47 0.86
CA TYR A 139 7.07 9.86 0.55
C TYR A 139 5.83 10.34 1.31
N LYS A 140 5.17 9.48 2.09
CA LYS A 140 4.07 9.91 2.98
C LYS A 140 4.59 10.93 3.99
N LYS A 141 3.89 12.06 4.07
CA LYS A 141 4.25 13.18 4.96
C LYS A 141 3.07 13.58 5.82
N ARG A 142 3.38 13.97 7.05
CA ARG A 142 2.45 14.59 8.00
C ARG A 142 2.85 16.05 8.18
N SER A 143 1.86 16.93 8.16
CA SER A 143 2.00 18.32 8.59
C SER A 143 1.39 18.50 9.98
N SER A 144 2.10 19.17 10.88
CA SER A 144 1.57 19.63 12.16
C SER A 144 1.78 21.14 12.29
N LYS A 145 0.81 21.83 12.91
CA LYS A 145 0.95 23.24 13.26
C LYS A 145 1.30 23.33 14.75
N THR A 146 2.42 23.97 15.04
CA THR A 146 2.79 24.36 16.41
C THR A 146 2.64 25.87 16.52
N PHE A 147 2.04 26.36 17.59
CA PHE A 147 1.88 27.80 17.80
C PHE A 147 2.94 28.24 18.80
N LYS A 148 3.78 29.21 18.40
CA LYS A 148 4.67 29.90 19.33
C LYS A 148 3.97 31.15 19.82
N VAL A 149 3.89 31.33 21.12
CA VAL A 149 3.48 32.61 21.70
C VAL A 149 4.67 33.57 21.57
N ILE A 150 4.48 34.68 20.87
CA ILE A 150 5.46 35.75 20.72
C ILE A 150 4.78 37.03 21.22
N LYS A 151 5.51 37.89 21.94
CA LYS A 151 4.99 39.22 22.29
C LYS A 151 5.21 40.17 21.11
N ASN A 152 4.17 40.89 20.69
CA ASN A 152 4.31 41.98 19.73
C ASN A 152 5.00 43.20 20.38
N GLU A 153 5.23 44.25 19.60
CA GLU A 153 5.86 45.49 20.07
C GLU A 153 5.05 46.21 21.17
N GLU A 154 3.74 45.91 21.26
CA GLU A 154 2.80 46.45 22.25
C GLU A 154 2.71 45.56 23.52
N GLY A 155 3.46 44.45 23.56
CA GLY A 155 3.49 43.50 24.68
C GLY A 155 2.36 42.46 24.69
N GLU A 156 1.47 42.46 23.68
CA GLU A 156 0.40 41.50 23.50
C GLU A 156 0.92 40.15 23.01
N GLU A 157 0.34 39.06 23.53
CA GLU A 157 0.67 37.71 23.12
C GLU A 157 0.02 37.36 21.78
N VAL A 158 0.85 37.21 20.75
CA VAL A 158 0.45 36.80 19.40
C VAL A 158 0.88 35.35 19.15
N LEU A 159 -0.03 34.54 18.63
CA LEU A 159 0.25 33.17 18.20
C LEU A 159 0.89 33.17 16.81
N ASN A 160 2.16 32.81 16.71
CA ASN A 160 2.84 32.61 15.44
C ASN A 160 2.80 31.12 15.03
N PRO A 161 2.08 30.76 13.95
CA PRO A 161 2.00 29.38 13.50
C PRO A 161 3.29 28.94 12.80
N LYS A 162 3.95 27.92 13.34
CA LYS A 162 5.04 27.20 12.70
C LYS A 162 4.55 25.85 12.19
N GLU A 163 4.61 25.63 10.89
CA GLU A 163 4.36 24.33 10.28
C GLU A 163 5.60 23.45 10.40
N SER A 164 5.43 22.21 10.86
CA SER A 164 6.44 21.16 10.78
C SER A 164 5.96 20.05 9.85
N VAL A 165 6.85 19.62 8.96
CA VAL A 165 6.61 18.50 8.04
C VAL A 165 7.50 17.34 8.45
N GLN A 166 6.92 16.16 8.60
CA GLN A 166 7.63 14.94 9.01
C GLN A 166 7.24 13.79 8.08
N TYR A 167 8.21 12.93 7.77
CA TYR A 167 7.95 11.69 7.03
C TYR A 167 7.24 10.67 7.92
N VAL A 168 6.34 9.88 7.33
CA VAL A 168 5.58 8.83 8.00
C VAL A 168 5.94 7.50 7.37
N VAL A 169 6.64 6.64 8.10
CA VAL A 169 7.25 5.40 7.56
C VAL A 169 6.71 4.11 8.21
N ASN A 170 5.51 4.17 8.79
CA ASN A 170 4.92 3.06 9.58
C ASN A 170 4.69 1.76 8.79
N TYR A 171 4.70 1.82 7.46
CA TYR A 171 4.47 0.68 6.56
C TYR A 171 5.55 0.55 5.49
N THR A 172 6.68 1.24 5.67
CA THR A 172 7.82 1.14 4.77
C THR A 172 8.52 -0.20 5.01
N SER A 173 8.70 -0.99 3.95
CA SER A 173 9.42 -2.26 4.05
C SER A 173 10.94 -2.08 3.99
N PRO A 174 11.72 -3.01 4.57
CA PRO A 174 13.15 -3.08 4.31
C PRO A 174 13.42 -3.46 2.84
N ASP A 175 14.69 -3.47 2.48
CA ASP A 175 15.16 -4.17 1.29
C ASP A 175 15.20 -5.68 1.61
N PHE A 176 14.81 -6.50 0.64
CA PHE A 176 14.70 -7.94 0.82
C PHE A 176 15.76 -8.67 -0.02
N ILE A 177 16.33 -9.74 0.55
CA ILE A 177 17.16 -10.68 -0.22
C ILE A 177 16.24 -11.79 -0.73
N VAL A 178 16.23 -12.02 -2.03
CA VAL A 178 15.52 -13.16 -2.62
C VAL A 178 16.32 -14.43 -2.36
N CYS A 179 15.72 -15.43 -1.71
CA CYS A 179 16.41 -16.65 -1.28
C CYS A 179 15.67 -17.95 -1.63
N GLY A 180 14.63 -17.89 -2.46
CA GLY A 180 13.92 -19.08 -2.91
C GLY A 180 12.83 -18.77 -3.93
N PHE A 181 12.41 -19.80 -4.65
CA PHE A 181 11.40 -19.73 -5.69
C PHE A 181 10.48 -20.94 -5.58
N LYS A 182 9.18 -20.73 -5.73
CA LYS A 182 8.25 -21.83 -6.01
C LYS A 182 7.10 -21.36 -6.89
N LYS A 183 6.48 -22.29 -7.59
CA LYS A 183 5.14 -22.08 -8.14
C LYS A 183 4.15 -22.01 -6.98
N ASN A 184 3.11 -21.20 -7.16
CA ASN A 184 2.01 -21.16 -6.22
C ASN A 184 1.27 -22.50 -6.27
N ASP A 185 1.07 -23.08 -5.10
CA ASP A 185 0.35 -24.35 -4.94
C ASP A 185 -1.13 -24.15 -5.26
N GLU A 186 -1.63 -22.94 -4.99
CA GLU A 186 -2.96 -22.51 -5.38
C GLU A 186 -2.99 -22.10 -6.86
N LYS A 187 -4.06 -22.48 -7.55
CA LYS A 187 -4.31 -22.12 -8.95
C LYS A 187 -5.58 -21.29 -9.07
N ASN A 188 -5.70 -20.59 -10.20
CA ASN A 188 -6.97 -19.96 -10.56
C ASN A 188 -8.09 -21.01 -10.55
N SER A 189 -9.18 -20.69 -9.87
CA SER A 189 -10.33 -21.58 -9.76
C SER A 189 -11.53 -21.00 -10.50
N HIS A 190 -12.38 -21.90 -10.99
CA HIS A 190 -13.56 -21.56 -11.76
C HIS A 190 -14.80 -22.20 -11.13
N TYR A 191 -15.96 -21.61 -11.37
CA TYR A 191 -17.25 -22.22 -11.11
C TYR A 191 -17.54 -23.32 -12.15
N PRO A 192 -18.54 -24.20 -11.89
CA PRO A 192 -18.92 -25.26 -12.85
C PRO A 192 -19.34 -24.75 -14.23
N ASP A 193 -19.80 -23.50 -14.32
CA ASP A 193 -20.15 -22.82 -15.57
C ASP A 193 -18.91 -22.28 -16.33
N GLY A 194 -17.70 -22.57 -15.83
CA GLY A 194 -16.42 -22.13 -16.40
C GLY A 194 -16.03 -20.70 -16.04
N SER A 195 -16.84 -19.99 -15.25
CA SER A 195 -16.56 -18.61 -14.90
C SER A 195 -15.54 -18.46 -13.76
N LEU A 196 -14.76 -17.38 -13.75
CA LEU A 196 -13.68 -17.18 -12.77
C LEU A 196 -14.24 -17.05 -11.34
N LYS A 197 -13.65 -17.78 -10.40
CA LYS A 197 -13.99 -17.76 -8.98
C LYS A 197 -12.88 -17.17 -8.12
N LYS A 198 -11.62 -17.56 -8.38
CA LYS A 198 -10.44 -17.07 -7.64
C LYS A 198 -9.29 -16.85 -8.61
N ILE A 199 -8.59 -15.73 -8.46
CA ILE A 199 -7.36 -15.40 -9.18
C ILE A 199 -6.23 -15.27 -8.16
N VAL A 200 -5.11 -15.95 -8.42
CA VAL A 200 -3.90 -15.94 -7.59
C VAL A 200 -2.66 -15.78 -8.47
N ALA A 201 -1.54 -15.39 -7.87
CA ALA A 201 -0.25 -15.32 -8.58
C ALA A 201 0.24 -16.73 -8.95
N GLU A 202 0.90 -16.87 -10.11
CA GLU A 202 1.49 -18.16 -10.51
C GLU A 202 2.80 -18.44 -9.77
N ASN A 203 3.63 -17.42 -9.54
CA ASN A 203 4.97 -17.58 -8.97
C ASN A 203 5.08 -16.86 -7.63
N LEU A 204 5.85 -17.46 -6.73
CA LEU A 204 6.14 -16.90 -5.42
C LEU A 204 7.66 -16.87 -5.21
N PHE A 205 8.18 -15.72 -4.79
CA PHE A 205 9.56 -15.58 -4.36
C PHE A 205 9.62 -15.65 -2.84
N LYS A 206 10.57 -16.43 -2.32
CA LYS A 206 10.95 -16.40 -0.91
C LYS A 206 11.87 -15.21 -0.71
N ILE A 207 11.44 -14.28 0.12
CA ILE A 207 12.22 -13.10 0.52
C ILE A 207 12.68 -13.25 1.96
N LYS A 208 13.84 -12.68 2.27
CA LYS A 208 14.48 -12.69 3.59
C LYS A 208 14.89 -11.29 4.00
N TRP A 209 14.67 -10.95 5.26
CA TRP A 209 15.09 -9.68 5.85
C TRP A 209 15.41 -9.86 7.33
N PHE A 210 16.18 -8.93 7.90
CA PHE A 210 16.43 -8.92 9.34
C PHE A 210 15.22 -8.32 10.08
N ASN A 211 14.67 -9.05 11.03
CA ASN A 211 13.59 -8.57 11.90
C ASN A 211 14.21 -8.06 13.21
N PRO A 212 14.23 -6.73 13.43
CA PRO A 212 14.89 -6.15 14.61
C PRO A 212 14.15 -6.47 15.91
N PHE A 213 12.84 -6.70 15.87
CA PHE A 213 12.04 -7.01 17.06
C PHE A 213 12.28 -8.44 17.57
N GLN A 214 12.56 -9.37 16.65
CA GLN A 214 12.85 -10.76 17.00
C GLN A 214 14.36 -11.08 17.05
N GLN A 215 15.22 -10.12 16.69
CA GLN A 215 16.67 -10.28 16.55
C GLN A 215 17.10 -11.48 15.68
N LYS A 216 16.31 -11.78 14.64
CA LYS A 216 16.58 -12.89 13.71
C LYS A 216 16.12 -12.54 12.31
N PHE A 217 16.52 -13.35 11.33
CA PHE A 217 15.98 -13.21 9.99
C PHE A 217 14.56 -13.77 9.91
N SER A 218 13.67 -12.99 9.29
CA SER A 218 12.34 -13.43 8.87
C SER A 218 12.38 -13.80 7.39
N GLU A 219 11.54 -14.76 7.01
CA GLU A 219 11.41 -15.22 5.63
C GLU A 219 9.92 -15.39 5.28
N GLN A 220 9.54 -15.04 4.05
CA GLN A 220 8.17 -15.20 3.59
C GLN A 220 8.11 -15.40 2.08
N TYR A 221 7.15 -16.21 1.63
CA TYR A 221 6.79 -16.29 0.22
C TYR A 221 5.77 -15.21 -0.13
N VAL A 222 6.10 -14.39 -1.14
CA VAL A 222 5.22 -13.36 -1.70
C VAL A 222 5.14 -13.51 -3.22
N PRO A 223 4.04 -13.08 -3.86
CA PRO A 223 3.97 -12.97 -5.32
C PRO A 223 5.17 -12.22 -5.90
N ASP A 224 5.74 -12.75 -6.97
CA ASP A 224 6.80 -12.07 -7.73
C ASP A 224 6.37 -10.67 -8.20
N SER A 225 5.09 -10.54 -8.56
CA SER A 225 4.45 -9.29 -8.97
C SER A 225 4.45 -8.19 -7.91
N PHE A 226 4.73 -8.51 -6.63
CA PHE A 226 4.83 -7.52 -5.55
C PHE A 226 6.17 -6.78 -5.54
N LEU A 227 7.17 -7.33 -6.23
CA LEU A 227 8.56 -6.92 -6.12
C LEU A 227 9.03 -6.13 -7.35
N THR A 228 10.13 -5.42 -7.16
CA THR A 228 10.88 -4.74 -8.23
C THR A 228 12.37 -4.70 -7.87
N ASP A 229 13.22 -4.86 -8.88
CA ASP A 229 14.67 -4.67 -8.81
C ASP A 229 15.10 -3.31 -9.40
N LYS A 230 14.15 -2.48 -9.86
CA LYS A 230 14.40 -1.21 -10.56
C LYS A 230 14.14 0.04 -9.74
N MET A 231 13.63 -0.10 -8.52
CA MET A 231 13.30 1.05 -7.67
C MET A 231 14.55 1.85 -7.31
N LYS A 232 14.54 3.12 -7.69
CA LYS A 232 15.57 4.10 -7.30
C LYS A 232 15.12 4.81 -6.03
N LEU A 233 16.00 4.87 -5.04
CA LEU A 233 15.79 5.67 -3.85
C LEU A 233 16.73 6.87 -3.98
N ASP A 234 16.16 8.05 -4.22
CA ASP A 234 16.88 9.31 -4.32
C ASP A 234 17.25 9.82 -2.93
#